data_AF-A0A3B0XHK4-F1
#
_entry.id   AF-A0A3B0XHK4-F1
#
_cell.length_a   1.000
_cell.length_b   1.000
_cell.length_c   1.000
_cell.angle_alpha   90.00
_cell.angle_beta   90.00
_cell.angle_gamma   90.00
#
_symmetry.space_group_name_H-M   'P 1'
#
loop_
_entity.id
_entity.type
_entity.pdbx_description
1 polymer ?
#
loop_
_entity_poly.entity_id
_entity_poly.type
_entity_poly.pdbx_seq_one_letter_code
_entity_poly.pdbx_strand_id
1 'polypeptide(L)'
;MSQFNNNRILIIDEIITKTDVNINQIELELTESSIMDDVESAIENMRILTNMGLNISIDDFGTGSSSFSYLKQFTINKLKIDRKFIKDTPDNHEDVAIVEAIMEMAYKLNLKEATCDVIQGCFLGKPMPADEATRRMQDNDWENQHLL
;
A
#
# COMPACT_ATOMS: atom_id res chain seq x y z
N MET A 1 -12.04 14.43 7.78
CA MET A 1 -12.60 14.77 6.45
C MET A 1 -12.25 13.60 5.56
N SER A 2 -13.23 12.85 5.07
CA SER A 2 -12.98 11.64 4.28
C SER A 2 -12.07 11.97 3.10
N GLN A 3 -10.93 11.27 3.03
CA GLN A 3 -9.93 11.43 1.97
C GLN A 3 -10.40 10.84 0.63
N PHE A 4 -11.60 10.25 0.58
CA PHE A 4 -12.03 9.39 -0.51
C PHE A 4 -13.46 9.76 -0.94
N ASN A 5 -13.55 10.74 -1.86
CA ASN A 5 -14.81 11.20 -2.44
C ASN A 5 -14.71 11.30 -3.97
N ASN A 6 -15.86 11.31 -4.64
CA ASN A 6 -15.97 11.30 -6.11
C ASN A 6 -15.17 12.40 -6.82
N ASN A 7 -14.99 13.56 -6.18
CA ASN A 7 -14.24 14.67 -6.77
C ASN A 7 -12.76 14.31 -6.97
N ARG A 8 -12.18 13.44 -6.14
CA ARG A 8 -10.79 12.99 -6.29
C ARG A 8 -10.62 11.98 -7.41
N ILE A 9 -11.61 11.12 -7.67
CA ILE A 9 -11.60 10.17 -8.79
C ILE A 9 -11.50 10.91 -10.12
N LEU A 10 -12.29 11.98 -10.28
CA LEU A 10 -12.24 12.82 -11.49
C LEU A 10 -10.86 13.45 -11.71
N ILE A 11 -10.21 13.89 -10.62
CA ILE A 11 -8.85 14.46 -10.70
C ILE A 11 -7.83 13.38 -11.10
N ILE A 12 -7.96 12.17 -10.57
CA ILE A 12 -7.08 11.04 -10.93
C ILE A 12 -7.21 10.73 -12.42
N ASP A 13 -8.44 10.61 -12.92
CA ASP A 13 -8.72 10.37 -14.35
C ASP A 13 -8.16 11.48 -15.25
N GLU A 14 -8.32 12.73 -14.83
CA GLU A 14 -7.78 13.89 -15.53
C GLU A 14 -6.24 13.86 -15.59
N ILE A 15 -5.57 13.54 -14.48
CA ILE A 15 -4.10 13.46 -14.41
C ILE A 15 -3.59 12.32 -15.30
N ILE A 16 -4.22 11.14 -15.24
CA ILE A 16 -3.84 10.00 -16.06
C ILE A 16 -3.97 10.34 -17.55
N THR A 17 -5.11 10.92 -17.93
CA THR A 17 -5.36 11.34 -19.33
C THR A 17 -4.36 12.40 -19.80
N LYS A 18 -4.01 13.37 -18.94
CA LYS A 18 -3.06 14.45 -19.28
C LYS A 18 -1.61 13.98 -19.39
N THR A 19 -1.22 13.01 -18.58
CA THR A 19 0.17 12.54 -18.49
C THR A 19 0.46 11.36 -19.41
N ASP A 20 -0.58 10.70 -19.95
CA ASP A 20 -0.49 9.47 -20.74
C ASP A 20 0.31 8.37 -20.02
N VAL A 21 0.28 8.41 -18.68
CA VAL A 21 0.95 7.43 -17.83
C VAL A 21 0.20 6.11 -17.88
N ASN A 22 0.94 5.00 -17.90
CA ASN A 22 0.33 3.69 -17.77
C ASN A 22 -0.27 3.55 -16.36
N ILE A 23 -1.60 3.55 -16.29
CA ILE A 23 -2.35 3.49 -15.03
C ILE A 23 -1.96 2.28 -14.16
N ASN A 24 -1.57 1.16 -14.79
CA ASN A 24 -1.16 -0.05 -14.07
C ASN A 24 0.19 0.11 -13.32
N GLN A 25 0.93 1.19 -13.59
CA GLN A 25 2.17 1.55 -12.88
C GLN A 25 1.91 2.52 -11.71
N ILE A 26 0.66 2.92 -11.49
CA ILE A 26 0.26 3.79 -10.38
C ILE A 26 -0.38 2.92 -9.30
N GLU A 27 0.05 3.14 -8.07
CA GLU A 27 -0.57 2.59 -6.88
C GLU A 27 -1.12 3.74 -6.03
N LEU A 28 -2.39 3.61 -5.61
CA LEU A 28 -3.00 4.51 -4.66
C LEU A 28 -3.00 3.86 -3.28
N GLU A 29 -2.40 4.55 -2.33
CA GLU A 29 -2.27 4.10 -0.96
C GLU A 29 -3.33 4.75 -0.07
N LEU A 30 -4.05 3.92 0.70
CA LEU A 30 -5.12 4.34 1.60
C LEU A 30 -4.83 3.89 3.02
N THR A 31 -4.81 4.82 3.96
CA THR A 31 -4.66 4.47 5.39
C THR A 31 -5.90 3.75 5.91
N GLU A 32 -5.71 2.81 6.83
CA GLU A 32 -6.78 2.12 7.55
C GLU A 32 -7.84 3.08 8.12
N SER A 33 -7.40 4.15 8.79
CA SER A 33 -8.31 5.15 9.36
C SER A 33 -9.18 5.85 8.31
N SER A 34 -8.60 6.22 7.16
CA SER A 34 -9.33 6.92 6.09
C SER A 34 -10.42 6.06 5.43
N ILE A 35 -10.23 4.74 5.42
CA ILE A 35 -11.22 3.78 4.93
C ILE A 35 -12.37 3.67 5.94
N MET A 36 -12.03 3.63 7.24
CA MET A 36 -13.01 3.41 8.31
C MET A 36 -13.87 4.64 8.61
N ASP A 37 -13.44 5.84 8.22
CA ASP A 37 -14.26 7.06 8.27
C ASP A 37 -15.57 6.91 7.48
N ASP A 38 -15.55 6.21 6.33
CA ASP A 38 -16.73 5.93 5.49
C ASP A 38 -16.48 4.68 4.63
N VAL A 39 -16.65 3.50 5.25
CA VAL A 39 -16.25 2.21 4.65
C VAL A 39 -17.04 1.84 3.40
N GLU A 40 -18.33 2.16 3.34
CA GLU A 40 -19.17 1.84 2.19
C GLU A 40 -18.77 2.67 0.97
N SER A 41 -18.56 3.98 1.17
CA SER A 41 -18.02 4.86 0.13
C SER A 41 -16.62 4.43 -0.30
N ALA A 42 -15.77 4.00 0.65
CA ALA A 42 -14.44 3.49 0.36
C ALA A 42 -14.47 2.24 -0.52
N ILE A 43 -15.33 1.27 -0.21
CA ILE A 43 -15.49 0.05 -1.01
C ILE A 43 -15.92 0.39 -2.45
N GLU A 44 -16.90 1.27 -2.61
CA GLU A 44 -17.40 1.63 -3.95
C GLU A 44 -16.34 2.36 -4.78
N ASN A 45 -15.67 3.33 -4.17
CA ASN A 45 -14.62 4.08 -4.85
C ASN A 45 -13.39 3.20 -5.17
N MET A 46 -13.04 2.23 -4.32
CA MET A 46 -11.98 1.25 -4.63
C MET A 46 -12.34 0.40 -5.86
N ARG A 47 -13.61 -0.01 -5.99
CA ARG A 47 -14.08 -0.74 -7.17
C ARG A 47 -13.96 0.11 -8.43
N ILE A 48 -14.38 1.37 -8.37
CA ILE A 48 -14.28 2.30 -9.50
C ILE A 48 -12.82 2.42 -9.96
N LEU A 49 -11.90 2.72 -9.03
CA LEU A 49 -10.49 2.91 -9.36
C LEU A 49 -9.82 1.62 -9.86
N THR A 50 -10.11 0.48 -9.24
CA THR A 50 -9.56 -0.81 -9.71
C THR A 50 -10.09 -1.16 -11.11
N ASN A 51 -11.36 -0.87 -11.40
CA ASN A 51 -11.94 -1.06 -12.74
C ASN A 51 -11.31 -0.15 -13.79
N MET A 52 -10.75 1.00 -13.41
CA MET A 52 -9.94 1.84 -14.31
C MET A 52 -8.56 1.22 -14.58
N GLY A 53 -8.07 0.33 -13.72
CA GLY A 53 -6.75 -0.29 -13.80
C GLY A 53 -5.74 0.20 -12.75
N LEU A 54 -6.17 1.02 -11.77
CA LEU A 54 -5.30 1.42 -10.65
C LEU A 54 -5.07 0.26 -9.69
N ASN A 55 -3.83 0.14 -9.21
CA ASN A 55 -3.56 -0.69 -8.04
C ASN A 55 -3.90 0.09 -6.76
N ILE A 56 -4.41 -0.60 -5.75
CA ILE A 56 -4.75 -0.02 -4.45
C ILE A 56 -4.01 -0.80 -3.35
N SER A 57 -3.37 -0.06 -2.44
CA SER A 57 -2.74 -0.60 -1.24
C SER A 57 -3.38 -0.02 0.02
N ILE A 58 -3.38 -0.81 1.11
CA ILE A 58 -3.76 -0.32 2.44
C ILE A 58 -2.50 -0.09 3.27
N ASP A 59 -2.38 1.11 3.84
CA ASP A 59 -1.28 1.51 4.73
C ASP A 59 -1.63 1.38 6.21
N ASP A 60 -0.59 1.29 7.03
CA ASP A 60 -0.65 1.24 8.50
C ASP A 60 -1.52 0.10 9.05
N PHE A 61 -1.59 -1.03 8.32
CA PHE A 61 -2.48 -2.12 8.68
C PHE A 61 -2.11 -2.74 10.04
N GLY A 62 -3.14 -2.95 10.88
CA GLY A 62 -3.00 -3.49 12.22
C GLY A 62 -2.88 -2.42 13.31
N THR A 63 -3.02 -1.13 12.95
CA THR A 63 -3.00 -0.02 13.91
C THR A 63 -4.35 0.26 14.56
N GLY A 64 -5.43 -0.22 13.95
CA GLY A 64 -6.77 -0.21 14.52
C GLY A 64 -7.79 0.44 13.61
N SER A 65 -9.03 -0.05 13.72
CA SER A 65 -10.30 0.34 13.07
C SER A 65 -10.81 -0.62 11.98
N SER A 66 -9.97 -1.40 11.32
CA SER A 66 -10.38 -2.41 10.34
C SER A 66 -10.93 -3.65 11.00
N SER A 67 -12.22 -3.89 10.79
CA SER A 67 -12.75 -5.24 10.98
C SER A 67 -12.29 -6.13 9.82
N PHE A 68 -11.73 -7.30 10.12
CA PHE A 68 -11.45 -8.36 9.14
C PHE A 68 -12.64 -8.68 8.24
N SER A 69 -13.87 -8.40 8.71
CA SER A 69 -15.10 -8.53 7.93
C SER A 69 -15.15 -7.63 6.70
N TYR A 70 -14.54 -6.44 6.73
CA TYR A 70 -14.49 -5.53 5.58
C TYR A 70 -13.37 -5.85 4.62
N LEU A 71 -12.26 -6.42 5.10
CA LEU A 71 -11.12 -6.77 4.25
C LEU A 71 -11.49 -7.73 3.11
N LYS A 72 -12.49 -8.60 3.33
CA LYS A 72 -13.04 -9.49 2.29
C LYS A 72 -13.77 -8.76 1.16
N GLN A 73 -14.20 -7.53 1.40
CA GLN A 73 -14.94 -6.69 0.45
C GLN A 73 -14.03 -5.69 -0.25
N PHE A 74 -12.86 -5.42 0.31
CA PHE A 74 -11.88 -4.51 -0.26
C PHE A 74 -11.30 -5.09 -1.55
N THR A 75 -11.32 -4.28 -2.61
CA THR A 75 -10.68 -4.60 -3.88
C THR A 75 -9.29 -3.98 -3.85
N ILE A 76 -8.33 -4.71 -3.28
CA ILE A 76 -6.96 -4.24 -3.04
C ILE A 76 -5.95 -5.22 -3.63
N ASN A 77 -4.76 -4.72 -3.91
CA ASN A 77 -3.65 -5.47 -4.47
C ASN A 77 -2.59 -5.81 -3.42
N LYS A 78 -2.40 -4.89 -2.46
CA LYS A 78 -1.31 -4.92 -1.50
C LYS A 78 -1.77 -4.51 -0.10
N LEU A 79 -1.13 -5.10 0.91
CA LEU A 79 -1.31 -4.77 2.31
C LEU A 79 0.04 -4.40 2.90
N LYS A 80 0.18 -3.19 3.46
CA LYS A 80 1.42 -2.71 4.07
C LYS A 80 1.37 -2.91 5.58
N ILE A 81 2.40 -3.54 6.13
CA ILE A 81 2.56 -3.73 7.57
C ILE A 81 3.16 -2.45 8.16
N ASP A 82 2.52 -1.89 9.18
CA ASP A 82 3.04 -0.70 9.87
C ASP A 82 4.44 -0.98 10.44
N ARG A 83 5.35 -0.01 10.24
CA ARG A 83 6.73 -0.06 10.73
C ARG A 83 6.84 -0.38 12.23
N LYS A 84 5.86 0.00 13.05
CA LYS A 84 5.84 -0.25 14.48
C LYS A 84 5.91 -1.74 14.82
N PHE A 85 5.42 -2.62 13.93
CA PHE A 85 5.51 -4.08 14.07
C PHE A 85 6.81 -4.65 13.49
N ILE A 86 7.54 -3.87 12.68
CA ILE A 86 8.81 -4.31 12.09
C ILE A 86 10.00 -3.90 12.95
N LYS A 87 9.96 -2.70 13.54
CA LYS A 87 11.12 -2.05 14.16
C LYS A 87 11.80 -2.84 15.30
N ASP A 88 11.04 -3.65 16.03
CA ASP A 88 11.52 -4.41 17.20
C ASP A 88 11.66 -5.91 16.89
N THR A 89 11.48 -6.31 15.63
CA THR A 89 11.72 -7.70 15.17
C THR A 89 13.21 -7.91 14.85
N PRO A 90 13.77 -9.11 15.08
CA PRO A 90 13.11 -10.34 15.56
C PRO A 90 13.02 -10.47 17.09
N ASP A 91 13.52 -9.49 17.85
CA ASP A 91 13.70 -9.61 19.31
C ASP A 91 12.38 -9.56 20.09
N ASN A 92 11.35 -8.90 19.56
CA ASN A 92 10.00 -8.89 20.14
C ASN A 92 9.12 -10.00 19.54
N HIS A 93 8.90 -11.08 20.30
CA HIS A 93 8.05 -12.20 19.89
C HIS A 93 6.58 -11.82 19.62
N GLU A 94 6.05 -10.79 20.29
CA GLU A 94 4.67 -10.33 20.03
C GLU A 94 4.57 -9.68 18.66
N ASP A 95 5.54 -8.84 18.29
CA ASP A 95 5.59 -8.19 16.98
C ASP A 95 5.82 -9.21 15.85
N VAL A 96 6.70 -10.20 16.07
CA VAL A 96 6.90 -11.31 15.12
C VAL A 96 5.58 -12.06 14.88
N ALA A 97 4.86 -12.41 15.94
CA ALA A 97 3.57 -13.11 15.82
C ALA A 97 2.51 -12.28 15.07
N ILE A 98 2.51 -10.96 15.25
CA ILE A 98 1.61 -10.06 14.50
C ILE A 98 1.97 -10.03 13.01
N VAL A 99 3.26 -9.89 12.67
CA VAL A 99 3.74 -9.90 11.28
C VAL A 99 3.36 -11.22 10.60
N GLU A 100 3.62 -12.36 11.25
CA GLU A 100 3.26 -13.68 10.74
C GLU A 100 1.76 -13.83 10.50
N ALA A 101 0.92 -13.36 11.43
CA ALA A 101 -0.53 -13.40 11.27
C ALA A 101 -1.03 -12.53 10.10
N ILE A 102 -0.44 -11.35 9.90
CA ILE A 102 -0.78 -10.48 8.76
C ILE A 102 -0.37 -11.14 7.44
N MET A 103 0.84 -11.73 7.38
CA MET A 103 1.31 -12.46 6.21
C MET A 103 0.40 -13.64 5.86
N GLU A 104 0.05 -14.47 6.85
CA GLU A 104 -0.85 -15.61 6.62
C GLU A 104 -2.21 -15.13 6.11
N MET A 105 -2.76 -14.06 6.68
CA MET A 105 -4.01 -13.49 6.22
C MET A 105 -3.93 -12.99 4.78
N ALA A 106 -2.90 -12.22 4.42
CA ALA A 106 -2.70 -11.72 3.06
C ALA A 106 -2.63 -12.89 2.06
N TYR A 107 -1.95 -13.97 2.44
CA TYR A 107 -1.91 -15.23 1.68
C TYR A 107 -3.29 -15.85 1.50
N LYS A 108 -4.08 -16.00 2.56
CA LYS A 108 -5.44 -16.59 2.46
C LYS A 108 -6.41 -15.76 1.65
N LEU A 109 -6.18 -14.44 1.54
CA LEU A 109 -7.01 -13.52 0.76
C LEU A 109 -6.56 -13.40 -0.71
N ASN A 110 -5.53 -14.15 -1.13
CA ASN A 110 -4.94 -14.08 -2.47
C ASN A 110 -4.51 -12.66 -2.85
N LEU A 111 -4.02 -11.88 -1.88
CA LEU A 111 -3.40 -10.60 -2.19
C LEU A 111 -2.10 -10.89 -2.95
N LYS A 112 -1.80 -10.08 -3.97
CA LYS A 112 -0.73 -10.34 -4.94
C LYS A 112 0.66 -10.50 -4.31
N GLU A 113 0.83 -10.02 -3.08
CA GLU A 113 2.07 -9.97 -2.30
C GLU A 113 1.87 -10.58 -0.91
N ALA A 114 1.46 -11.85 -0.88
CA ALA A 114 1.21 -12.60 0.35
C ALA A 114 2.48 -12.93 1.15
N THR A 115 3.63 -12.89 0.49
CA THR A 115 4.97 -12.99 1.06
C THR A 115 5.54 -11.58 1.22
N CYS A 116 6.39 -11.35 2.23
CA CYS A 116 7.05 -10.06 2.45
C CYS A 116 8.16 -9.85 1.41
N ASP A 117 7.77 -9.83 0.13
CA ASP A 117 8.66 -9.77 -1.02
C ASP A 117 9.03 -8.33 -1.38
N VAL A 118 8.25 -7.38 -0.87
CA VAL A 118 8.45 -5.95 -1.07
C VAL A 118 8.72 -5.29 0.27
N ILE A 119 9.88 -4.67 0.36
CA ILE A 119 10.30 -3.90 1.53
C ILE A 119 10.57 -2.45 1.14
N GLN A 120 10.34 -1.57 2.09
CA GLN A 120 10.62 -0.13 1.98
C GLN A 120 11.19 0.36 3.30
N GLY A 121 12.02 1.40 3.24
CA GLY A 121 12.52 2.07 4.44
C GLY A 121 13.91 2.66 4.26
N CYS A 122 14.35 3.43 5.25
CA CYS A 122 15.63 4.12 5.25
C CYS A 122 16.85 3.20 5.12
N PHE A 123 16.67 1.88 5.31
CA PHE A 123 17.71 0.90 5.04
C PHE A 123 18.01 0.76 3.54
N LEU A 124 17.01 0.96 2.66
CA LEU A 124 17.17 0.90 1.20
C LEU A 124 17.34 2.29 0.56
N GLY A 125 16.70 3.28 1.17
CA GLY A 125 16.75 4.66 0.70
C GLY A 125 15.76 5.52 1.47
N LYS A 126 16.15 6.77 1.75
CA LYS A 126 15.24 7.78 2.31
C LYS A 126 14.33 8.34 1.22
N PRO A 127 13.18 8.94 1.58
CA PRO A 127 12.45 9.80 0.66
C PRO A 127 13.40 10.84 0.04
N MET A 128 13.36 10.96 -1.28
CA MET A 128 14.30 11.77 -2.05
C MET A 128 13.60 12.55 -3.17
N PRO A 129 14.23 13.62 -3.69
CA PRO A 129 13.72 14.35 -4.84
C PRO A 129 13.56 13.48 -6.10
N ALA A 130 12.63 13.84 -6.98
CA ALA A 130 12.28 13.04 -8.16
C ALA A 130 13.45 12.86 -9.16
N ASP A 131 14.31 13.88 -9.29
CA ASP A 131 15.51 13.84 -10.12
C ASP A 131 16.58 12.90 -9.55
N GLU A 132 16.71 12.84 -8.22
CA GLU A 132 17.56 11.86 -7.55
C GLU A 132 17.02 10.43 -7.71
N ALA A 133 15.72 10.22 -7.48
CA ALA A 133 15.08 8.93 -7.65
C ALA A 133 15.23 8.41 -9.09
N THR A 134 15.02 9.28 -10.08
CA THR A 134 15.17 8.93 -11.51
C THR A 134 16.60 8.49 -11.83
N ARG A 135 17.62 9.19 -11.31
CA ARG A 135 19.02 8.79 -11.49
C ARG A 135 19.30 7.43 -10.86
N ARG A 136 18.93 7.22 -9.59
CA ARG A 136 19.14 5.92 -8.91
C ARG A 136 18.43 4.76 -9.63
N MET A 137 17.23 5.00 -10.17
CA MET A 137 16.52 4.00 -10.98
C MET A 137 17.26 3.63 -12.27
N GLN A 138 17.85 4.61 -12.96
CA GLN A 138 18.60 4.38 -14.20
C GLN A 138 19.93 3.67 -13.94
N ASP A 139 20.63 4.07 -12.88
CA ASP A 139 21.95 3.54 -12.54
C ASP A 139 21.87 2.24 -11.71
N ASN A 140 20.67 1.84 -11.28
CA ASN A 140 20.41 0.79 -10.31
C ASN A 140 21.28 0.94 -9.04
N ASP A 141 21.35 2.18 -8.53
CA ASP A 141 22.18 2.57 -7.39
C ASP A 141 21.32 2.70 -6.12
N TRP A 142 21.10 1.57 -5.45
CA TRP A 142 20.29 1.50 -4.24
C TRP A 142 21.11 0.99 -3.06
N GLU A 143 20.84 1.56 -1.88
CA GLU A 143 21.57 1.20 -0.67
C GLU A 143 21.23 -0.25 -0.28
N ASN A 144 22.24 -1.00 0.15
CA ASN A 144 22.09 -2.34 0.70
C ASN A 144 21.42 -3.37 -0.23
N GLN A 145 21.32 -3.11 -1.54
CA GLN A 145 20.75 -4.03 -2.52
C GLN A 145 21.43 -5.42 -2.54
N HIS A 146 22.72 -5.47 -2.21
CA HIS A 146 23.50 -6.71 -2.15
C HIS A 146 23.15 -7.61 -0.95
N LEU A 147 22.32 -7.13 -0.01
CA LEU A 147 21.88 -7.86 1.18
C LEU A 147 20.49 -8.49 1.00
N LEU A 148 19.86 -8.30 -0.17
CA LEU A 148 18.57 -8.86 -0.58
C LEU A 148 18.77 -9.88 -1.70
#